data_AF-A0A1M7SK71-F1
#
_entry.id   AF-A0A1M7SK71-F1
#
_cell.length_a   1.000
_cell.length_b   1.000
_cell.length_c   1.000
_cell.angle_alpha   90.00
_cell.angle_beta   90.00
_cell.angle_gamma   90.00
#
_symmetry.space_group_name_H-M   'P 1'
#
loop_
_entity.id
_entity.type
_entity.pdbx_description
1 polymer ?
#
loop_
_entity_poly.entity_id
_entity_poly.type
_entity_poly.pdbx_seq_one_letter_code
_entity_poly.pdbx_strand_id
1 'polypeptide(L)'
;MVKTIKLLLIVLSIFTTLSFGYEHTFTDLGIAHRLSMIEKKLLLINFSSPSCYYCKLFEKEVLPNKDVQEILRGNYIFVKIEPGSYKTTFLGKTYTNDQLFGGFAVRGTPTFVFLKDQGQVTQVPGFMPAPDFLKALRFIVKVVDENYKGSFEEYSKKNDDYKGKPTIVNVKKEDADYVLKYDKNAQSVDAVPSKVDINTLYVTTNSDVAKKLNGMGVIRVLLVSSK
;
A
#
# COMPACT_ATOMS: atom_id res chain seq x y z
N MET A 1 23.74 -57.80 26.87
CA MET A 1 23.34 -56.66 27.73
C MET A 1 23.45 -55.37 26.89
N VAL A 2 22.38 -55.02 26.18
CA VAL A 2 22.37 -53.96 25.17
C VAL A 2 21.90 -52.66 25.84
N LYS A 3 22.80 -51.68 25.99
CA LYS A 3 22.44 -50.33 26.46
C LYS A 3 21.83 -49.55 25.30
N THR A 4 20.53 -49.32 25.37
CA THR A 4 19.78 -48.44 24.46
C THR A 4 20.12 -46.99 24.76
N ILE A 5 20.92 -46.37 23.89
CA ILE A 5 21.13 -44.92 23.85
C ILE A 5 19.87 -44.29 23.25
N LYS A 6 19.07 -43.61 24.08
CA LYS A 6 17.99 -42.75 23.60
C LYS A 6 18.62 -41.51 22.96
N LEU A 7 18.68 -41.49 21.64
CA LEU A 7 19.02 -40.30 20.86
C LEU A 7 17.86 -39.30 20.99
N LEU A 8 18.05 -38.27 21.81
CA LEU A 8 17.09 -37.19 22.00
C LEU A 8 17.18 -36.25 20.77
N LEU A 9 16.26 -36.42 19.82
CA LEU A 9 16.07 -35.49 18.70
C LEU A 9 15.56 -34.15 19.24
N ILE A 10 16.46 -33.19 19.40
CA ILE A 10 16.11 -31.79 19.68
C ILE A 10 15.51 -31.22 18.39
N VAL A 11 14.18 -31.18 18.31
CA VAL A 11 13.46 -30.46 17.26
C VAL A 11 13.66 -28.97 17.53
N LEU A 12 14.61 -28.37 16.82
CA LEU A 12 14.82 -26.92 16.81
C LEU A 12 13.59 -26.29 16.17
N SER A 13 12.58 -25.96 16.97
CA SER A 13 11.43 -25.17 16.55
C SER A 13 11.95 -23.82 16.08
N ILE A 14 12.09 -23.65 14.78
CA ILE A 14 12.35 -22.36 14.14
C ILE A 14 11.12 -21.51 14.47
N PHE A 15 11.21 -20.73 15.56
CA PHE A 15 10.28 -19.65 15.83
C PHE A 15 10.52 -18.64 14.70
N THR A 16 9.77 -18.78 13.61
CA THR A 16 9.67 -17.74 12.61
C THR A 16 9.10 -16.54 13.36
N THR A 17 9.95 -15.57 13.66
CA THR A 17 9.50 -14.27 14.13
C THR A 17 8.58 -13.75 13.05
N LEU A 18 7.26 -13.79 13.29
CA LEU A 18 6.31 -13.08 12.46
C LEU A 18 6.77 -11.63 12.45
N SER A 19 7.30 -11.19 11.33
CA SER A 19 7.59 -9.79 11.09
C SER A 19 6.24 -9.08 11.05
N PHE A 20 5.83 -8.53 12.19
CA PHE A 20 4.65 -7.68 12.33
C PHE A 20 4.91 -6.34 11.64
N GLY A 21 5.04 -6.36 10.32
CA GLY A 21 5.28 -5.21 9.48
C GLY A 21 4.39 -5.25 8.25
N TYR A 22 4.06 -4.08 7.71
CA TYR A 22 3.35 -4.01 6.44
C TYR A 22 4.33 -4.35 5.31
N GLU A 23 4.21 -5.56 4.76
CA GLU A 23 5.16 -6.15 3.80
C GLU A 23 5.26 -5.38 2.47
N HIS A 24 4.21 -4.64 2.11
CA HIS A 24 4.10 -3.87 0.88
C HIS A 24 4.54 -2.40 1.03
N THR A 25 5.36 -2.09 2.03
CA THR A 25 5.95 -0.76 2.20
C THR A 25 7.06 -0.53 1.16
N PHE A 26 6.92 0.54 0.38
CA PHE A 26 8.00 1.03 -0.49
C PHE A 26 8.93 1.98 0.27
N THR A 27 10.17 2.09 -0.18
CA THR A 27 11.17 3.05 0.35
C THR A 27 11.68 4.02 -0.71
N ASP A 28 11.33 3.81 -1.98
CA ASP A 28 11.68 4.67 -3.11
C ASP A 28 10.42 5.40 -3.62
N LEU A 29 10.40 6.72 -3.47
CA LEU A 29 9.25 7.54 -3.88
C LEU A 29 9.01 7.52 -5.39
N GLY A 30 10.05 7.39 -6.21
CA GLY A 30 9.93 7.43 -7.66
C GLY A 30 9.27 6.16 -8.19
N ILE A 31 9.68 5.00 -7.66
CA ILE A 31 9.04 3.72 -7.93
C ILE A 31 7.59 3.75 -7.45
N ALA A 32 7.36 4.15 -6.20
CA ALA A 32 6.02 4.21 -5.62
C ALA A 32 5.09 5.14 -6.41
N HIS A 33 5.59 6.31 -6.83
CA HIS A 33 4.83 7.24 -7.67
C HIS A 33 4.49 6.65 -9.02
N ARG A 34 5.47 6.03 -9.72
CA ARG A 34 5.21 5.38 -11.01
C ARG A 34 4.18 4.27 -10.91
N LEU A 35 4.27 3.42 -9.88
CA LEU A 35 3.26 2.39 -9.62
C LEU A 35 1.88 3.00 -9.40
N SER A 36 1.78 4.08 -8.60
CA SER A 36 0.49 4.74 -8.34
C SER A 36 -0.18 5.27 -9.62
N MET A 37 0.63 5.77 -10.58
CA MET A 37 0.16 6.23 -11.88
C MET A 37 -0.36 5.11 -12.77
N ILE A 38 0.32 3.95 -12.77
CA ILE A 38 -0.05 2.77 -13.57
C ILE A 38 -1.30 2.11 -12.99
N GLU A 39 -1.32 1.89 -11.67
CA GLU A 39 -2.37 1.16 -10.96
C GLU A 39 -3.61 2.02 -10.66
N LYS A 40 -3.54 3.33 -10.91
CA LYS A 40 -4.58 4.32 -10.57
C LYS A 40 -4.99 4.26 -9.08
N LYS A 41 -4.00 3.98 -8.23
CA LYS A 41 -4.12 4.03 -6.77
C LYS A 41 -3.66 5.39 -6.25
N LEU A 42 -4.09 5.74 -5.04
CA LEU A 42 -3.54 6.88 -4.32
C LEU A 42 -2.09 6.59 -3.92
N LEU A 43 -1.24 7.60 -3.91
CA LEU A 43 0.08 7.49 -3.29
C LEU A 43 0.00 8.06 -1.87
N LEU A 44 0.37 7.23 -0.88
CA LEU A 44 0.48 7.65 0.51
C LEU A 44 1.95 7.65 0.92
N ILE A 45 2.48 8.85 1.14
CA ILE A 45 3.85 9.08 1.60
C ILE A 45 3.83 9.25 3.11
N ASN A 46 4.47 8.34 3.84
CA ASN A 46 4.75 8.48 5.27
C ASN A 46 6.17 9.03 5.47
N PHE A 47 6.27 10.31 5.79
CA PHE A 47 7.51 10.90 6.27
C PHE A 47 7.72 10.51 7.73
N SER A 48 8.74 9.69 7.97
CA SER A 48 9.06 9.08 9.25
C SER A 48 10.49 9.42 9.67
N SER A 49 10.90 9.07 10.90
CA SER A 49 12.28 9.22 11.36
C SER A 49 12.65 8.11 12.35
N PRO A 50 13.88 7.56 12.29
CA PRO A 50 14.34 6.55 13.25
C PRO A 50 14.33 7.01 14.72
N SER A 51 14.44 8.31 14.98
CA SER A 51 14.44 8.89 16.34
C SER A 51 13.04 9.30 16.83
N CYS A 52 12.02 9.19 15.98
CA CYS A 52 10.66 9.63 16.29
C CYS A 52 9.87 8.54 17.05
N TYR A 53 9.48 8.84 18.29
CA TYR A 53 8.67 7.94 19.12
C TYR A 53 7.32 7.58 18.47
N TYR A 54 6.58 8.60 18.02
CA TYR A 54 5.26 8.42 17.40
C TYR A 54 5.29 7.64 16.09
N CYS A 55 6.42 7.69 15.37
CA CYS A 55 6.64 6.92 14.16
C CYS A 55 6.77 5.43 14.48
N LYS A 56 7.54 5.09 15.53
CA LYS A 56 7.65 3.72 16.04
C LYS A 56 6.31 3.22 16.58
N LEU A 57 5.54 4.10 17.24
CA LEU A 57 4.20 3.77 17.73
C LEU A 57 3.24 3.46 16.58
N PHE A 58 3.25 4.25 15.51
CA PHE A 58 2.49 3.98 14.29
C PHE A 58 2.85 2.62 13.67
N GLU A 59 4.14 2.32 13.54
CA GLU A 59 4.61 1.03 12.99
C GLU A 59 4.23 -0.16 13.87
N LYS A 60 4.15 0.03 15.19
CA LYS A 60 3.80 -1.02 16.15
C LYS A 60 2.29 -1.25 16.30
N GLU A 61 1.50 -0.18 16.28
CA GLU A 61 0.08 -0.25 16.68
C GLU A 61 -0.89 -0.07 15.51
N VAL A 62 -0.46 0.58 14.42
CA VAL A 62 -1.34 0.91 13.30
C VAL A 62 -1.07 0.03 12.10
N LEU A 63 0.18 -0.08 11.64
CA LEU A 63 0.52 -0.90 10.47
C LEU A 63 0.20 -2.39 10.63
N PRO A 64 0.27 -3.02 11.81
CA PRO A 64 -0.12 -4.42 11.97
C PRO A 64 -1.65 -4.65 11.98
N ASN A 65 -2.46 -3.58 12.05
CA ASN A 65 -3.91 -3.72 12.02
C ASN A 65 -4.37 -4.24 10.65
N LYS A 66 -5.07 -5.38 10.64
CA LYS A 66 -5.49 -6.07 9.42
C LYS A 66 -6.32 -5.19 8.47
N ASP A 67 -7.30 -4.44 8.99
CA ASP A 67 -8.15 -3.59 8.15
C ASP A 67 -7.37 -2.41 7.54
N VAL A 68 -6.38 -1.87 8.28
CA VAL A 68 -5.43 -0.87 7.75
C VAL A 68 -4.61 -1.48 6.61
N GLN A 69 -4.08 -2.68 6.77
CA GLN A 69 -3.31 -3.33 5.71
C GLN A 69 -4.16 -3.62 4.47
N GLU A 70 -5.39 -4.10 4.65
CA GLU A 70 -6.32 -4.38 3.55
C GLU A 70 -6.61 -3.11 2.74
N ILE A 71 -7.00 -2.01 3.41
CA ILE A 71 -7.32 -0.77 2.71
C ILE A 71 -6.08 -0.19 2.01
N LEU A 72 -4.89 -0.30 2.62
CA LEU A 72 -3.62 0.10 2.02
C LEU A 72 -3.32 -0.71 0.76
N ARG A 73 -3.37 -2.05 0.82
CA ARG A 73 -3.09 -2.93 -0.33
C ARG A 73 -4.01 -2.65 -1.52
N GLY A 74 -5.31 -2.49 -1.23
CA GLY A 74 -6.33 -2.31 -2.26
C GLY A 74 -6.29 -0.95 -2.94
N ASN A 75 -6.02 0.12 -2.19
CA ASN A 75 -6.30 1.50 -2.63
C ASN A 75 -5.08 2.42 -2.69
N TYR A 76 -3.99 2.05 -2.04
CA TYR A 76 -2.81 2.89 -1.89
C TYR A 76 -1.53 2.20 -2.37
N ILE A 77 -0.61 3.02 -2.89
CA ILE A 77 0.82 2.71 -2.87
C ILE A 77 1.39 3.42 -1.64
N PHE A 78 1.84 2.64 -0.65
CA PHE A 78 2.35 3.18 0.61
C PHE A 78 3.87 3.23 0.59
N VAL A 79 4.45 4.42 0.71
CA VAL A 79 5.90 4.64 0.73
C VAL A 79 6.31 5.31 2.02
N LYS A 80 7.32 4.75 2.69
CA LYS A 80 7.95 5.34 3.87
C LYS A 80 9.23 6.05 3.44
N ILE A 81 9.35 7.32 3.82
CA ILE A 81 10.51 8.16 3.54
C ILE A 81 11.13 8.59 4.87
N GLU A 82 12.40 8.27 5.06
CA GLU A 82 13.21 8.73 6.19
C GLU A 82 14.25 9.76 5.71
N PRO A 83 14.70 10.68 6.59
CA PRO A 83 15.72 11.67 6.23
C PRO A 83 16.99 11.01 5.71
N GLY A 84 17.68 11.71 4.82
CA GLY A 84 18.96 11.27 4.28
C GLY A 84 19.20 11.65 2.82
N SER A 85 20.35 11.23 2.33
CA SER A 85 20.86 11.55 0.99
C SER A 85 20.46 10.56 -0.10
N TYR A 86 19.62 9.56 0.21
CA TYR A 86 19.09 8.63 -0.79
C TYR A 86 18.40 9.40 -1.91
N LYS A 87 18.74 9.08 -3.16
CA LYS A 87 18.23 9.78 -4.34
C LYS A 87 17.11 9.00 -5.01
N THR A 88 16.07 9.72 -5.41
CA THR A 88 14.95 9.19 -6.19
C THR A 88 14.55 10.18 -7.28
N THR A 89 14.02 9.67 -8.39
CA THR A 89 13.42 10.52 -9.44
C THR A 89 11.92 10.60 -9.22
N PHE A 90 11.44 11.79 -8.89
CA PHE A 90 10.02 12.07 -8.64
C PHE A 90 9.61 13.28 -9.49
N LEU A 91 8.48 13.19 -10.19
CA LEU A 91 7.97 14.25 -11.09
C LEU A 91 9.02 14.81 -12.07
N GLY A 92 9.85 13.92 -12.64
CA GLY A 92 10.84 14.28 -13.66
C GLY A 92 12.11 14.95 -13.12
N LYS A 93 12.29 15.05 -11.80
CA LYS A 93 13.50 15.59 -11.17
C LYS A 93 14.06 14.63 -10.14
N THR A 94 15.37 14.67 -9.95
CA THR A 94 16.04 13.90 -8.90
C THR A 94 16.06 14.70 -7.60
N TYR A 95 15.65 14.05 -6.51
CA TYR A 95 15.65 14.60 -5.16
C TYR A 95 16.38 13.66 -4.23
N THR A 96 17.05 14.20 -3.22
CA THR A 96 17.36 13.43 -2.00
C THR A 96 16.13 13.34 -1.10
N ASN A 97 16.07 12.36 -0.20
CA ASN A 97 15.01 12.32 0.80
C ASN A 97 14.95 13.60 1.64
N ASP A 98 16.09 14.17 2.05
CA ASP A 98 16.12 15.47 2.77
C ASP A 98 15.47 16.61 1.96
N GLN A 99 15.72 16.64 0.64
CA GLN A 99 15.06 17.61 -0.24
C GLN A 99 13.56 17.36 -0.35
N LEU A 100 13.10 16.10 -0.30
CA LEU A 100 11.68 15.78 -0.26
C LEU A 100 11.01 16.28 1.02
N PHE A 101 11.64 16.14 2.20
CA PHE A 101 11.12 16.72 3.45
C PHE A 101 10.85 18.21 3.31
N GLY A 102 11.82 18.96 2.74
CA GLY A 102 11.65 20.38 2.45
C GLY A 102 10.57 20.66 1.40
N GLY A 103 10.57 19.89 0.31
CA GLY A 103 9.62 20.06 -0.80
C GLY A 103 8.16 19.83 -0.43
N PHE A 104 7.89 18.93 0.52
CA PHE A 104 6.56 18.69 1.09
C PHE A 104 6.27 19.49 2.37
N ALA A 105 7.14 20.47 2.70
CA ALA A 105 7.01 21.32 3.89
C ALA A 105 6.82 20.55 5.20
N VAL A 106 7.46 19.38 5.34
CA VAL A 106 7.35 18.52 6.51
C VAL A 106 8.03 19.18 7.71
N ARG A 107 7.24 19.49 8.76
CA ARG A 107 7.73 20.14 9.99
C ARG A 107 7.94 19.19 11.16
N GLY A 108 7.38 17.99 11.07
CA GLY A 108 7.45 16.97 12.12
C GLY A 108 7.10 15.60 11.57
N THR A 109 7.41 14.55 12.32
CA THR A 109 7.12 13.16 11.93
C THR A 109 6.30 12.44 13.02
N PRO A 110 5.44 11.48 12.67
CA PRO A 110 5.10 11.10 11.30
C PRO A 110 4.27 12.18 10.60
N THR A 111 4.41 12.33 9.28
CA THR A 111 3.53 13.15 8.45
C THR A 111 3.09 12.32 7.25
N PHE A 112 1.79 12.28 7.01
CA PHE A 112 1.17 11.53 5.92
C PHE A 112 0.76 12.48 4.80
N VAL A 113 1.33 12.32 3.61
CA VAL A 113 0.96 13.09 2.42
C VAL A 113 0.26 12.18 1.43
N PHE A 114 -0.93 12.58 1.01
CA PHE A 114 -1.78 11.84 0.09
C PHE A 114 -1.77 12.51 -1.27
N LEU A 115 -1.42 11.77 -2.32
CA LEU A 115 -1.35 12.25 -3.69
C LEU A 115 -2.28 11.43 -4.59
N LYS A 116 -2.90 12.10 -5.56
CA LYS A 116 -3.56 11.47 -6.71
C LYS A 116 -2.91 12.02 -7.97
N ASP A 117 -2.42 11.10 -8.81
CA ASP A 117 -1.62 11.42 -9.97
C ASP A 117 -0.38 12.27 -9.62
N GLN A 118 -0.39 13.56 -9.98
CA GLN A 118 0.69 14.51 -9.67
C GLN A 118 0.31 15.53 -8.58
N GLY A 119 -0.95 15.53 -8.13
CA GLY A 119 -1.50 16.52 -7.22
C GLY A 119 -1.56 16.02 -5.78
N GLN A 120 -1.18 16.88 -4.83
CA GLN A 120 -1.41 16.65 -3.42
C GLN A 120 -2.91 16.80 -3.11
N VAL A 121 -3.51 15.76 -2.55
CA VAL A 121 -4.89 15.74 -2.07
C VAL A 121 -4.97 16.38 -0.69
N THR A 122 -4.15 15.89 0.24
CA THR A 122 -4.11 16.39 1.62
C THR A 122 -2.81 15.98 2.31
N GLN A 123 -2.53 16.61 3.44
CA GLN A 123 -1.41 16.32 4.32
C GLN A 123 -1.89 16.30 5.77
N VAL A 124 -1.58 15.22 6.48
CA VAL A 124 -2.00 14.99 7.86
C VAL A 124 -0.76 14.77 8.73
N PRO A 125 -0.37 15.75 9.57
CA PRO A 125 0.73 15.57 10.50
C PRO A 125 0.28 14.79 11.75
N GLY A 126 1.22 14.07 12.36
CA GLY A 126 1.06 13.45 13.67
C GLY A 126 0.55 12.01 13.64
N PHE A 127 0.69 11.35 14.79
CA PHE A 127 0.19 9.99 15.00
C PHE A 127 -1.33 9.98 15.15
N MET A 128 -1.94 8.92 14.63
CA MET A 128 -3.37 8.65 14.75
C MET A 128 -3.57 7.17 15.09
N PRO A 129 -4.38 6.83 16.11
CA PRO A 129 -4.71 5.44 16.43
C PRO A 129 -5.34 4.69 15.25
N ALA A 130 -5.20 3.37 15.22
CA ALA A 130 -5.61 2.56 14.06
C ALA A 130 -7.08 2.74 13.62
N PRO A 131 -8.08 2.83 14.51
CA PRO A 131 -9.47 3.05 14.10
C PRO A 131 -9.68 4.38 13.39
N ASP A 132 -9.03 5.43 13.87
CA ASP A 132 -9.13 6.78 13.29
C ASP A 132 -8.36 6.87 11.97
N PHE A 133 -7.18 6.25 11.93
CA PHE A 133 -6.38 6.19 10.70
C PHE A 133 -7.12 5.43 9.59
N LEU A 134 -7.77 4.32 9.93
CA LEU A 134 -8.61 3.56 9.00
C LEU A 134 -9.77 4.42 8.46
N LYS A 135 -10.46 5.19 9.32
CA LYS A 135 -11.51 6.13 8.89
C LYS A 135 -10.96 7.20 7.95
N ALA A 136 -9.78 7.76 8.25
CA ALA A 136 -9.12 8.74 7.41
C ALA A 136 -8.77 8.17 6.02
N LEU A 137 -8.22 6.95 5.97
CA LEU A 137 -7.95 6.25 4.71
C LEU A 137 -9.24 6.07 3.89
N ARG A 138 -10.28 5.47 4.47
CA ARG A 138 -11.55 5.25 3.76
C ARG A 138 -12.17 6.55 3.27
N PHE A 139 -12.16 7.60 4.10
CA PHE A 139 -12.66 8.92 3.73
C PHE A 139 -11.93 9.48 2.50
N ILE A 140 -10.60 9.45 2.50
CA ILE A 140 -9.79 9.98 1.39
C ILE A 140 -10.07 9.20 0.10
N VAL A 141 -10.17 7.86 0.15
CA VAL A 141 -10.54 7.07 -1.04
C VAL A 141 -11.92 7.49 -1.55
N LYS A 142 -12.94 7.65 -0.68
CA LYS A 142 -14.28 8.06 -1.11
C LYS A 142 -14.32 9.47 -1.70
N VAL A 143 -13.58 10.41 -1.12
CA VAL A 143 -13.45 11.77 -1.67
C VAL A 143 -12.87 11.72 -3.08
N VAL A 144 -11.80 10.93 -3.28
CA VAL A 144 -11.05 10.94 -4.54
C VAL A 144 -11.70 10.07 -5.62
N ASP A 145 -12.12 8.85 -5.29
CA ASP A 145 -12.60 7.87 -6.28
C ASP A 145 -14.14 7.89 -6.46
N GLU A 146 -14.89 8.40 -5.47
CA GLU A 146 -16.36 8.51 -5.51
C GLU A 146 -16.88 9.95 -5.49
N ASN A 147 -15.98 10.95 -5.48
CA ASN A 147 -16.36 12.36 -5.43
C ASN A 147 -17.24 12.72 -4.21
N TYR A 148 -17.02 12.04 -3.07
CA TYR A 148 -17.75 12.28 -1.83
C TYR A 148 -17.58 13.75 -1.37
N LYS A 149 -18.70 14.40 -1.01
CA LYS A 149 -18.75 15.84 -0.68
C LYS A 149 -18.93 16.15 0.82
N GLY A 150 -19.17 15.14 1.64
CA GLY A 150 -19.35 15.33 3.09
C GLY A 150 -18.04 15.63 3.80
N SER A 151 -18.13 16.16 5.02
CA SER A 151 -16.95 16.46 5.83
C SER A 151 -16.35 15.21 6.48
N PHE A 152 -15.07 15.26 6.86
CA PHE A 152 -14.45 14.17 7.62
C PHE A 152 -15.12 14.00 8.99
N GLU A 153 -15.55 15.09 9.64
CA GLU A 153 -16.23 15.03 10.93
C GLU A 153 -17.52 14.21 10.84
N GLU A 154 -18.36 14.49 9.85
CA GLU A 154 -19.59 13.72 9.59
C GLU A 154 -19.30 12.27 9.24
N TYR A 155 -18.26 12.03 8.44
CA TYR A 155 -17.86 10.69 8.04
C TYR A 155 -17.34 9.86 9.22
N SER A 156 -16.53 10.46 10.09
CA SER A 156 -15.87 9.78 11.21
C SER A 156 -16.84 9.23 12.26
N LYS A 157 -18.06 9.77 12.31
CA LYS A 157 -19.16 9.32 13.19
C LYS A 157 -19.89 8.10 12.64
N LYS A 158 -19.69 7.73 11.37
CA LYS A 158 -20.32 6.59 10.70
C LYS A 158 -19.52 5.31 10.93
N ASN A 159 -20.22 4.19 10.94
CA ASN A 159 -19.60 2.89 10.75
C ASN A 159 -19.70 2.55 9.26
N ASP A 160 -18.59 2.68 8.54
CA ASP A 160 -18.49 2.43 7.11
C ASP A 160 -17.43 1.37 6.87
N ASP A 161 -17.77 0.28 6.21
CA ASP A 161 -16.90 -0.86 5.89
C ASP A 161 -16.29 -0.76 4.48
N TYR A 162 -16.42 0.39 3.82
CA TYR A 162 -15.93 0.64 2.47
C TYR A 162 -14.51 0.09 2.23
N LYS A 163 -14.40 -0.76 1.20
CA LYS A 163 -13.17 -1.46 0.82
C LYS A 163 -12.47 -0.83 -0.38
N GLY A 164 -13.16 -0.05 -1.20
CA GLY A 164 -12.64 0.51 -2.45
C GLY A 164 -13.56 0.23 -3.63
N LYS A 165 -13.36 0.97 -4.72
CA LYS A 165 -14.13 0.83 -5.97
C LYS A 165 -13.45 -0.16 -6.91
N PRO A 166 -14.06 -1.31 -7.24
CA PRO A 166 -13.53 -2.25 -8.23
C PRO A 166 -13.28 -1.55 -9.57
N THR A 167 -12.04 -1.60 -10.06
CA THR A 167 -11.63 -0.92 -11.30
C THR A 167 -10.74 -1.82 -12.16
N ILE A 168 -11.06 -1.93 -13.45
CA ILE A 168 -10.17 -2.48 -14.47
C ILE A 168 -9.37 -1.32 -15.08
N VAL A 169 -8.05 -1.43 -15.08
CA VAL A 169 -7.14 -0.47 -15.71
C VAL A 169 -6.50 -1.13 -16.92
N ASN A 170 -6.69 -0.56 -18.10
CA ASN A 170 -5.99 -1.02 -19.31
C ASN A 170 -4.56 -0.49 -19.30
N VAL A 171 -3.58 -1.37 -19.43
CA VAL A 171 -2.15 -1.02 -19.40
C VAL A 171 -1.41 -1.63 -20.59
N LYS A 172 -0.29 -1.02 -20.96
CA LYS A 172 0.67 -1.60 -21.91
C LYS A 172 1.45 -2.73 -21.25
N LYS A 173 2.05 -3.59 -22.07
CA LYS A 173 2.92 -4.67 -21.57
C LYS A 173 4.07 -4.15 -20.71
N GLU A 174 4.74 -3.08 -21.12
CA GLU A 174 5.88 -2.52 -20.35
C GLU A 174 5.48 -2.06 -18.94
N ASP A 175 4.28 -1.50 -18.79
CA ASP A 175 3.76 -1.05 -17.50
C ASP A 175 3.34 -2.23 -16.63
N ALA A 176 2.73 -3.26 -17.22
CA ALA A 176 2.42 -4.50 -16.52
C ALA A 176 3.69 -5.21 -16.03
N ASP A 177 4.72 -5.29 -16.87
CA ASP A 177 6.01 -5.89 -16.52
C ASP A 177 6.71 -5.07 -15.41
N TYR A 178 6.59 -3.74 -15.43
CA TYR A 178 7.08 -2.88 -14.36
C TYR A 178 6.36 -3.13 -13.03
N VAL A 179 5.03 -3.23 -13.05
CA VAL A 179 4.22 -3.53 -11.87
C VAL A 179 4.58 -4.89 -11.29
N LEU A 180 4.61 -5.95 -12.12
CA LEU A 180 4.96 -7.31 -11.68
C LEU A 180 6.39 -7.40 -11.12
N LYS A 181 7.28 -6.51 -11.53
CA LYS A 181 8.65 -6.43 -11.01
C LYS A 181 8.73 -5.76 -9.64
N TYR A 182 7.95 -4.69 -9.40
CA TYR A 182 8.16 -3.82 -8.24
C TYR A 182 7.04 -3.85 -7.20
N ASP A 183 5.78 -4.10 -7.58
CA ASP A 183 4.69 -4.24 -6.61
C ASP A 183 4.56 -5.70 -6.15
N LYS A 184 4.95 -5.96 -4.90
CA LYS A 184 4.80 -7.28 -4.26
C LYS A 184 3.34 -7.71 -4.08
N ASN A 185 2.40 -6.77 -4.16
CA ASN A 185 0.96 -7.08 -4.11
C ASN A 185 0.40 -7.48 -5.48
N ALA A 186 1.20 -7.43 -6.55
CA ALA A 186 0.80 -7.79 -7.90
C ALA A 186 0.93 -9.30 -8.17
N GLN A 187 -0.08 -9.88 -8.83
CA GLN A 187 -0.07 -11.27 -9.24
C GLN A 187 -0.55 -11.42 -10.69
N SER A 188 0.30 -12.02 -11.55
CA SER A 188 -0.10 -12.41 -12.90
C SER A 188 -1.02 -13.64 -12.85
N VAL A 189 -2.13 -13.60 -13.61
CA VAL A 189 -3.10 -14.70 -13.67
C VAL A 189 -3.64 -14.91 -15.08
N ASP A 190 -3.67 -16.17 -15.52
CA ASP A 190 -4.27 -16.58 -16.80
C ASP A 190 -5.73 -17.04 -16.66
N ALA A 191 -6.13 -17.37 -15.43
CA ALA A 191 -7.48 -17.78 -15.05
C ALA A 191 -7.84 -17.21 -13.67
N VAL A 192 -9.13 -17.17 -13.33
CA VAL A 192 -9.58 -16.73 -11.99
C VAL A 192 -9.03 -17.68 -10.93
N PRO A 193 -8.28 -17.21 -9.92
CA PRO A 193 -7.76 -18.06 -8.85
C PRO A 193 -8.87 -18.73 -8.04
N SER A 194 -8.57 -19.89 -7.46
CA SER A 194 -9.52 -20.61 -6.59
C SER A 194 -9.91 -19.82 -5.34
N LYS A 195 -8.98 -19.00 -4.82
CA LYS A 195 -9.21 -18.05 -3.72
C LYS A 195 -8.85 -16.65 -4.21
N VAL A 196 -9.86 -15.79 -4.31
CA VAL A 196 -9.70 -14.39 -4.71
C VAL A 196 -9.57 -13.51 -3.47
N ASP A 197 -8.51 -12.70 -3.41
CA ASP A 197 -8.34 -11.64 -2.42
C ASP A 197 -8.60 -10.30 -3.10
N ILE A 198 -9.66 -9.60 -2.70
CA ILE A 198 -10.08 -8.34 -3.33
C ILE A 198 -9.04 -7.22 -3.25
N ASN A 199 -8.09 -7.32 -2.32
CA ASN A 199 -7.03 -6.32 -2.11
C ASN A 199 -5.74 -6.66 -2.88
N THR A 200 -5.66 -7.82 -3.53
CA THR A 200 -4.56 -8.18 -4.42
C THR A 200 -4.73 -7.47 -5.77
N LEU A 201 -3.62 -6.98 -6.33
CA LEU A 201 -3.61 -6.43 -7.68
C LEU A 201 -3.42 -7.58 -8.67
N TYR A 202 -4.46 -7.93 -9.41
CA TYR A 202 -4.35 -8.98 -10.43
C TYR A 202 -3.99 -8.39 -11.79
N VAL A 203 -3.05 -9.02 -12.49
CA VAL A 203 -2.59 -8.66 -13.83
C VAL A 203 -2.94 -9.79 -14.79
N THR A 204 -3.63 -9.50 -15.89
CA THR A 204 -4.01 -10.53 -16.86
C THR A 204 -4.08 -9.99 -18.27
N THR A 205 -3.83 -10.83 -19.27
CA THR A 205 -4.07 -10.55 -20.69
C THR A 205 -5.49 -10.94 -21.11
N ASN A 206 -6.23 -11.68 -20.26
CA ASN A 206 -7.54 -12.22 -20.59
C ASN A 206 -8.66 -11.29 -20.10
N SER A 207 -9.38 -10.68 -21.05
CA SER A 207 -10.45 -9.72 -20.74
C SER A 207 -11.62 -10.34 -19.95
N ASP A 208 -11.91 -11.63 -20.12
CA ASP A 208 -12.99 -12.30 -19.39
C ASP A 208 -12.58 -12.61 -17.96
N VAL A 209 -11.31 -12.97 -17.74
CA VAL A 209 -10.74 -13.11 -16.38
C VAL A 209 -10.78 -11.76 -15.67
N ALA A 210 -10.39 -10.68 -16.35
CA ALA A 210 -10.43 -9.34 -15.77
C ALA A 210 -11.84 -8.91 -15.35
N LYS A 211 -12.84 -9.12 -16.22
CA LYS A 211 -14.25 -8.84 -15.92
C LYS A 211 -14.77 -9.66 -14.75
N LYS A 212 -14.44 -10.96 -14.69
CA LYS A 212 -14.84 -11.84 -13.58
C LYS A 212 -14.25 -11.39 -12.25
N LEU A 213 -12.93 -11.16 -12.20
CA LEU A 213 -12.25 -10.68 -11.00
C LEU A 213 -12.84 -9.34 -10.52
N ASN A 214 -13.05 -8.41 -11.43
CA ASN A 214 -13.65 -7.12 -11.11
C ASN A 214 -15.09 -7.27 -10.60
N GLY A 215 -15.91 -8.13 -11.21
CA GLY A 215 -17.25 -8.46 -10.75
C GLY A 215 -17.31 -9.15 -9.38
N MET A 216 -16.22 -9.82 -8.97
CA MET A 216 -16.04 -10.38 -7.61
C MET A 216 -15.60 -9.33 -6.59
N GLY A 217 -15.48 -8.06 -6.97
CA GLY A 217 -15.12 -6.96 -6.07
C GLY A 217 -13.62 -6.72 -5.95
N VAL A 218 -12.78 -7.33 -6.78
CA VAL A 218 -11.34 -7.01 -6.82
C VAL A 218 -11.15 -5.53 -7.12
N ILE A 219 -10.46 -4.83 -6.20
CA ILE A 219 -10.37 -3.37 -6.20
C ILE A 219 -9.58 -2.87 -7.42
N ARG A 220 -8.51 -3.58 -7.80
CA ARG A 220 -7.70 -3.25 -8.98
C ARG A 220 -7.35 -4.50 -9.79
N VAL A 221 -7.67 -4.45 -11.08
CA VAL A 221 -7.24 -5.43 -12.08
C VAL A 221 -6.55 -4.69 -13.22
N LEU A 222 -5.33 -5.09 -13.58
CA LEU A 222 -4.66 -4.61 -14.77
C LEU A 222 -4.96 -5.55 -15.95
N LEU A 223 -5.63 -5.03 -16.96
CA LEU A 223 -5.83 -5.73 -18.24
C LEU A 223 -4.72 -5.29 -19.21
N VAL A 224 -3.82 -6.22 -19.52
CA VAL A 224 -2.71 -5.98 -20.44
C VAL A 224 -3.24 -5.99 -21.86
N SER A 225 -3.11 -4.84 -22.52
CA SER A 225 -3.54 -4.68 -23.90
C SER A 225 -2.59 -5.41 -24.85
N SER A 226 -3.13 -6.07 -25.88
CA SER A 226 -2.35 -6.81 -26.89
C SER A 226 -1.66 -5.91 -27.94
N LYS A 227 -1.61 -4.59 -27.73
CA LYS A 227 -1.12 -3.60 -28.69
C LYS A 227 0.15 -2.93 -28.20
#